data_AF-F4Q4S5-F1
#
_entry.id   AF-F4Q4S5-F1
#
_cell.length_a   1.000
_cell.length_b   1.000
_cell.length_c   1.000
_cell.angle_alpha   90.00
_cell.angle_beta   90.00
_cell.angle_gamma   90.00
#
_symmetry.space_group_name_H-M   'P 1'
#
loop_
_entity.id
_entity.type
_entity.pdbx_description
1 polymer ?
#
loop_
_entity_poly.entity_id
_entity_poly.type
_entity_poly.pdbx_seq_one_letter_code
_entity_poly.pdbx_strand_id
1 'polypeptide(L)'
;MNFNFILVIVCLSIITAMCSITVLANQDVYQTQDIQFPRCTRLNDDGSISQCLQFKLRPGCVLVPGTVWADYPICCPKPHCTPILP
;
A
#
# COMPACT_ATOMS: atom_id res chain seq x y z
N MET A 1 -19.06 13.89 -49.58
CA MET A 1 -18.82 13.36 -48.21
C MET A 1 -19.72 12.15 -48.03
N ASN A 2 -19.14 10.95 -47.89
CA ASN A 2 -19.89 9.70 -47.87
C ASN A 2 -20.60 9.49 -46.53
N PHE A 3 -21.92 9.29 -46.55
CA PHE A 3 -22.77 9.03 -45.37
C PHE A 3 -22.22 7.90 -44.48
N ASN A 4 -21.63 6.88 -45.10
CA ASN A 4 -20.95 5.78 -44.40
C ASN A 4 -19.79 6.23 -43.50
N PHE A 5 -19.05 7.28 -43.89
CA PHE A 5 -17.93 7.79 -43.11
C PHE A 5 -18.39 8.48 -41.82
N ILE A 6 -19.52 9.20 -41.89
CA ILE A 6 -20.13 9.86 -40.72
C ILE A 6 -20.62 8.81 -39.73
N LEU A 7 -21.25 7.74 -40.21
CA LEU A 7 -21.74 6.65 -39.37
C LEU A 7 -20.60 5.97 -38.58
N VAL A 8 -19.46 5.73 -39.22
CA VAL A 8 -18.28 5.13 -38.59
C VAL A 8 -17.72 6.01 -37.47
N ILE A 9 -17.65 7.32 -37.67
CA ILE A 9 -17.17 8.27 -36.66
C ILE A 9 -18.07 8.30 -35.43
N VAL A 10 -19.40 8.28 -35.64
CA VAL A 10 -20.38 8.27 -34.55
C VAL A 10 -20.32 6.96 -33.75
N CYS A 11 -20.14 5.82 -34.42
CA CYS A 11 -19.95 4.54 -33.72
C CYS A 11 -18.67 4.55 -32.86
N LEU A 12 -17.56 5.06 -33.38
CA LEU A 12 -16.28 5.11 -32.66
C LEU A 12 -16.34 6.01 -31.41
N SER A 13 -17.04 7.15 -31.48
CA SER A 13 -17.17 8.05 -30.33
C SER A 13 -18.01 7.42 -29.20
N ILE A 14 -19.07 6.69 -29.54
CA ILE A 14 -19.92 5.99 -28.56
C ILE A 14 -19.14 4.88 -27.84
N ILE A 15 -18.37 4.07 -28.59
CA ILE A 15 -17.56 2.99 -28.01
C ILE A 15 -16.49 3.56 -27.06
N THR A 16 -15.83 4.65 -27.45
CA THR A 16 -14.80 5.30 -26.63
C THR A 16 -15.40 5.88 -25.34
N ALA A 17 -16.60 6.47 -25.41
CA ALA A 17 -17.29 6.99 -24.23
C ALA A 17 -17.69 5.90 -23.24
N MET A 18 -18.19 4.75 -23.73
CA MET A 18 -18.57 3.61 -22.89
C MET A 18 -17.35 2.99 -22.18
N CYS A 19 -16.20 2.89 -22.85
CA CYS A 19 -14.95 2.43 -22.22
C CYS A 19 -14.51 3.34 -21.07
N SER A 20 -14.55 4.66 -21.25
CA SER A 20 -14.14 5.62 -20.22
C SER A 20 -15.02 5.55 -18.97
N ILE A 21 -16.34 5.38 -19.14
CA ILE A 21 -17.28 5.25 -18.01
C ILE A 21 -17.02 3.96 -17.22
N THR A 22 -16.70 2.86 -17.92
CA THR A 22 -16.41 1.57 -17.27
C THR A 22 -15.11 1.61 -16.47
N VAL A 23 -14.11 2.36 -16.93
CA VAL A 23 -12.84 2.55 -16.21
C VAL A 23 -13.04 3.42 -14.96
N LEU A 24 -13.83 4.51 -15.05
CA LEU A 24 -14.15 5.33 -13.87
C LEU A 24 -14.96 4.56 -12.82
N ALA A 25 -15.97 3.77 -13.22
CA ALA A 25 -16.76 2.96 -12.30
C ALA A 25 -15.96 1.84 -11.60
N ASN A 26 -14.81 1.44 -12.16
CA ASN A 26 -13.90 0.51 -11.51
C ASN A 26 -12.90 1.19 -10.56
N GLN A 27 -12.67 2.51 -10.67
CA GLN A 27 -11.75 3.20 -9.75
C GLN A 27 -12.27 3.27 -8.31
N ASP A 28 -13.59 3.27 -8.10
CA ASP A 28 -14.18 3.25 -6.75
C ASP A 28 -13.91 1.91 -6.01
N VAL A 29 -13.70 0.81 -6.75
CA VAL A 29 -13.40 -0.52 -6.17
C VAL A 29 -11.93 -0.66 -5.79
N TYR A 30 -11.04 0.14 -6.39
CA TYR A 30 -9.63 0.26 -5.97
C TYR A 30 -9.44 1.38 -4.94
N GLN A 31 -10.48 1.78 -4.21
CA GLN A 31 -10.26 2.48 -2.95
C GLN A 31 -9.49 1.51 -2.07
N THR A 32 -8.18 1.72 -1.98
CA THR A 32 -7.26 1.07 -1.06
C THR A 32 -7.99 0.91 0.25
N GLN A 33 -8.40 -0.31 0.59
CA GLN A 33 -8.68 -0.63 1.98
C GLN A 33 -7.36 -0.33 2.67
N ASP A 34 -7.27 0.84 3.30
CA ASP A 34 -6.39 1.09 4.41
C ASP A 34 -6.69 -0.04 5.40
N ILE A 35 -5.97 -1.15 5.25
CA ILE A 35 -5.82 -2.15 6.29
C ILE A 35 -5.15 -1.33 7.38
N GLN A 36 -5.96 -0.76 8.27
CA GLN A 36 -5.49 -0.02 9.41
C GLN A 36 -4.77 -1.04 10.28
N PHE A 37 -3.48 -1.26 9.98
CA PHE A 37 -2.59 -1.98 10.84
C PHE A 37 -2.65 -1.26 12.19
N PRO A 38 -3.04 -1.94 13.28
CA PRO A 38 -3.01 -1.31 14.59
C PRO A 38 -1.60 -0.77 14.80
N ARG A 39 -1.49 0.52 15.13
CA ARG A 39 -0.18 1.14 15.36
C ARG A 39 0.54 0.31 16.42
N CYS A 40 1.71 -0.22 16.08
CA CYS A 40 2.55 -0.95 17.03
C CYS A 40 3.18 0.04 18.01
N THR A 41 2.38 0.49 18.97
CA THR A 41 2.71 1.51 19.96
C THR A 41 2.10 1.14 21.30
N ARG A 42 2.75 1.54 22.39
CA ARG A 42 2.25 1.36 23.76
C ARG A 42 2.04 2.72 24.42
N LEU A 43 0.90 2.91 25.10
CA LEU A 43 0.70 4.03 26.03
C LEU A 43 1.30 3.66 27.38
N ASN A 44 2.18 4.49 27.89
CA ASN A 44 2.80 4.32 29.20
C ASN A 44 1.98 5.03 30.29
N ASP A 45 2.24 4.66 31.56
CA ASP A 45 1.52 5.22 32.71
C ASP A 45 1.78 6.73 32.91
N ASP A 46 2.88 7.26 32.40
CA ASP A 46 3.20 8.69 32.34
C ASP A 46 2.50 9.44 31.18
N GLY A 47 1.69 8.74 30.39
CA GLY A 47 0.97 9.29 29.23
C GLY A 47 1.82 9.38 27.95
N SER A 48 3.09 8.99 27.99
CA SER A 48 3.93 8.92 26.79
C SER A 48 3.58 7.72 25.89
N ILE A 49 3.83 7.86 24.59
CA ILE A 49 3.63 6.78 23.61
C ILE A 49 4.99 6.19 23.23
N SER A 50 5.23 4.93 23.59
CA SER A 50 6.36 4.15 23.11
C SER A 50 6.10 3.66 21.69
N GLN A 51 7.02 3.98 20.80
CA GLN A 51 7.05 3.48 19.42
C GLN A 51 8.14 2.40 19.27
N CYS A 52 8.10 1.67 18.15
CA CYS A 52 9.21 0.78 17.81
C CYS A 52 10.50 1.57 17.63
N LEU A 53 11.62 0.95 18.01
CA LEU A 53 12.92 1.57 17.86
C LEU A 53 13.21 1.82 16.37
N GLN A 54 13.69 3.01 16.03
CA GLN A 54 14.16 3.29 14.69
C GLN A 54 15.60 2.80 14.54
N PHE A 55 15.85 1.94 13.56
CA PHE A 55 17.17 1.36 13.33
C PHE A 55 17.84 2.00 12.11
N LYS A 56 19.14 2.27 12.20
CA LYS A 56 19.99 2.46 11.02
C LYS A 56 20.62 1.12 10.67
N LEU A 57 20.16 0.49 9.59
CA LEU A 57 20.70 -0.80 9.14
C LEU A 57 22.14 -0.62 8.65
N ARG A 58 23.07 -1.44 9.16
CA ARG A 58 24.42 -1.56 8.61
C ARG A 58 24.41 -2.51 7.39
N PRO A 59 25.39 -2.40 6.47
CA PRO A 59 25.57 -3.39 5.40
C PRO A 59 25.65 -4.81 5.96
N GLY A 60 24.92 -5.75 5.37
CA GLY A 60 24.79 -7.13 5.88
C GLY A 60 23.68 -7.33 6.92
N CYS A 61 22.90 -6.30 7.24
CA CYS A 61 21.72 -6.40 8.10
C CYS A 61 20.43 -6.20 7.31
N VAL A 62 19.45 -7.06 7.57
CA VAL A 62 18.08 -6.95 7.04
C VAL A 62 17.12 -6.64 8.18
N LEU A 63 16.03 -5.94 7.87
CA LEU A 63 14.96 -5.71 8.84
C LEU A 63 13.94 -6.85 8.75
N VAL A 64 13.79 -7.62 9.83
CA VAL A 64 12.79 -8.68 9.91
C VAL A 64 11.48 -8.08 10.46
N PRO A 65 10.36 -8.21 9.75
CA PRO A 65 9.08 -7.69 10.21
C PRO A 65 8.66 -8.37 11.53
N GLY A 66 8.01 -7.60 12.40
CA GLY A 66 7.41 -8.12 13.63
C GLY A 66 6.13 -8.91 13.37
N THR A 67 5.51 -9.41 14.45
CA THR A 67 4.25 -10.18 14.32
C THR A 67 3.07 -9.22 14.18
N VAL A 68 2.36 -9.31 13.06
CA VAL A 68 1.15 -8.51 12.82
C VAL A 68 0.08 -8.89 13.86
N TRP A 69 -0.60 -7.90 14.44
CA TRP A 69 -1.64 -8.05 15.49
C TRP A 69 -1.14 -8.47 16.88
N ALA A 70 0.17 -8.61 17.10
CA ALA A 70 0.71 -8.81 18.43
C ALA A 70 0.81 -7.48 19.21
N ASP A 71 0.83 -7.55 20.54
CA ASP A 71 1.05 -6.38 21.38
C ASP A 71 2.47 -5.82 21.25
N TYR A 72 2.64 -4.54 21.56
CA TYR A 72 3.97 -3.96 21.72
C TYR A 72 4.72 -4.66 22.86
N PRO A 73 6.00 -5.03 22.70
CA PRO A 73 6.90 -4.74 21.58
C PRO A 73 7.00 -5.87 20.53
N ILE A 74 6.15 -6.90 20.60
CA ILE A 74 6.22 -8.10 19.75
C ILE A 74 5.91 -7.76 18.28
N CYS A 75 5.02 -6.81 18.05
CA CYS A 75 4.73 -6.29 16.71
C CYS A 75 5.88 -5.47 16.09
N CYS A 76 6.94 -5.14 16.84
CA CYS A 76 8.03 -4.32 16.32
C CYS A 76 8.98 -5.10 15.41
N PRO A 77 9.45 -4.49 14.30
CA PRO A 77 10.48 -5.07 13.47
C PRO A 77 11.83 -5.14 14.21
N LYS A 78 12.67 -6.12 13.85
CA LYS A 78 13.99 -6.34 14.46
C LYS A 78 15.08 -6.42 13.39
N PRO A 79 16.25 -5.78 13.60
CA PRO A 79 17.38 -5.97 12.70
C PRO A 79 17.94 -7.37 12.88
N HIS A 80 18.10 -8.09 11.78
CA HIS A 80 18.82 -9.35 11.72
C HIS A 80 20.06 -9.14 10.87
N CYS A 81 21.23 -9.24 11.50
CA CYS A 81 22.51 -9.14 10.81
C CYS A 81 23.06 -10.54 10.59
N THR A 82 23.28 -10.92 9.34
CA THR A 82 24.10 -12.09 9.06
C THR A 82 25.55 -11.72 9.33
N PRO A 83 26.29 -12.48 10.14
CA PRO A 83 27.72 -12.28 10.24
C PRO A 83 28.29 -12.51 8.85
N ILE A 84 28.86 -11.47 8.26
CA ILE A 84 29.71 -11.60 7.08
C ILE A 84 30.94 -12.33 7.62
N LEU A 85 31.03 -13.65 7.40
CA LEU A 85 32.25 -14.38 7.72
C LEU A 85 33.39 -13.73 6.91
N PRO A 86 34.51 -13.34 7.54
CA PRO A 86 35.69 -12.82 6.84
C PRO A 86 36.34 -13.88 5.95
#